data_AF-A0A661X4V4-F1
#
_entry.id   AF-A0A661X4V4-F1
#
_cell.length_a   1.000
_cell.length_b   1.000
_cell.length_c   1.000
_cell.angle_alpha   90.00
_cell.angle_beta   90.00
_cell.angle_gamma   90.00
#
_symmetry.space_group_name_H-M   'P 1'
#
loop_
_entity.id
_entity.type
_entity.pdbx_description
1 polymer ?
#
loop_
_entity_poly.entity_id
_entity_poly.type
_entity_poly.pdbx_seq_one_letter_code
_entity_poly.pdbx_strand_id
1 'polypeptide(L)'
;MEKIKKEEFEKWEIIKDLVDQLIDLMLNYRQSGHPGGSRSKVHLTVSTLLSGFARYDIREPEKPFNDRIILVAGHTIPLIYAVLSVFNEAMRLRYQETKDEKYLPKSKEKTLYPEDLLGFRRRGGLPGHAEMGGKTLLLKFNTGPSGHGSAAAVGEAIALKRLGADGVKVIAIEGDAGLTPGVTHEVLNSSWSLGLDNLFYLIDWNNFGIDDHPLKETVYGTPETWFSSHGWRVVGTEEGMKWETVAETVEKLFTDVKKNIPNAAWFKTRKGRDYLKYDNKSHGSPHKMNSEVFWETKKPFQDKYGVKFVGFGEPAPGTYDEIMKQFKKNIDVVMSVLKENKELYRYISDRLVEIGESVPDDL
;
A
#
# COMPACT_ATOMS: atom_id res chain seq x y z
N MET A 1 14.79 -6.75 -16.63
CA MET A 1 13.52 -6.05 -16.36
C MET A 1 13.48 -4.81 -17.24
N GLU A 2 12.41 -4.62 -18.02
CA GLU A 2 12.24 -3.36 -18.77
C GLU A 2 12.11 -2.19 -17.79
N LYS A 3 12.67 -1.03 -18.15
CA LYS A 3 12.44 0.22 -17.42
C LYS A 3 10.95 0.55 -17.43
N ILE A 4 10.44 1.05 -16.30
CA ILE A 4 9.07 1.56 -16.18
C ILE A 4 8.84 2.61 -17.26
N LYS A 5 7.85 2.39 -18.14
CA LYS A 5 7.61 3.25 -19.29
C LYS A 5 6.72 4.41 -18.86
N LYS A 6 7.02 5.64 -19.30
CA LYS A 6 6.21 6.82 -18.97
C LYS A 6 4.73 6.67 -19.34
N GLU A 7 4.45 5.91 -20.39
CA GLU A 7 3.12 5.54 -20.87
C GLU A 7 2.28 4.76 -19.83
N GLU A 8 2.94 4.15 -18.84
CA GLU A 8 2.28 3.42 -17.75
C GLU A 8 1.75 4.37 -16.66
N PHE A 9 2.31 5.58 -16.53
CA PHE A 9 1.94 6.51 -15.46
C PHE A 9 0.50 7.02 -15.59
N GLU A 10 -0.03 7.14 -16.80
CA GLU A 10 -1.46 7.45 -16.99
C GLU A 10 -2.35 6.35 -16.40
N LYS A 11 -1.95 5.08 -16.52
CA LYS A 11 -2.67 3.94 -15.93
C LYS A 11 -2.51 3.92 -14.41
N TRP A 12 -1.31 4.23 -13.90
CA TRP A 12 -1.05 4.30 -12.46
C TRP A 12 -1.82 5.43 -11.80
N GLU A 13 -2.02 6.55 -12.50
CA GLU A 13 -2.84 7.66 -12.03
C GLU A 13 -4.31 7.24 -11.83
N ILE A 14 -4.86 6.47 -12.77
CA ILE A 14 -6.22 5.91 -12.61
C ILE A 14 -6.25 4.93 -11.44
N ILE A 15 -5.26 4.03 -11.30
CA ILE A 15 -5.17 3.10 -10.17
C ILE A 15 -5.16 3.85 -8.84
N LYS A 16 -4.35 4.92 -8.72
CA LYS A 16 -4.30 5.77 -7.53
C LYS A 16 -5.63 6.42 -7.24
N ASP A 17 -6.35 6.91 -8.24
CA ASP A 17 -7.70 7.46 -8.05
C ASP A 17 -8.70 6.43 -7.53
N LEU A 18 -8.68 5.20 -8.07
CA LEU A 18 -9.52 4.11 -7.58
C LEU A 18 -9.18 3.77 -6.12
N VAL A 19 -7.89 3.58 -5.84
CA VAL A 19 -7.39 3.24 -4.50
C VAL A 19 -7.76 4.33 -3.49
N ASP A 20 -7.54 5.59 -3.83
CA ASP A 20 -7.91 6.74 -3.00
C ASP A 20 -9.39 6.74 -2.62
N GLN A 21 -10.28 6.52 -3.60
CA GLN A 21 -11.71 6.50 -3.34
C GLN A 21 -12.13 5.29 -2.49
N LEU A 22 -11.55 4.11 -2.72
CA LEU A 22 -11.83 2.93 -1.90
C LEU A 22 -11.34 3.10 -0.46
N ILE A 23 -10.18 3.72 -0.23
CA ILE A 23 -9.70 4.11 1.11
C ILE A 23 -10.74 5.00 1.78
N ASP A 24 -11.13 6.09 1.14
CA ASP A 24 -12.07 7.04 1.70
C ASP A 24 -13.41 6.37 2.03
N LEU A 25 -14.05 5.71 1.06
CA LEU A 25 -15.34 5.08 1.24
C LEU A 25 -15.31 4.09 2.41
N MET A 26 -14.29 3.24 2.48
CA MET A 26 -14.15 2.27 3.57
C MET A 26 -14.06 2.95 4.94
N LEU A 27 -13.28 4.01 5.06
CA LEU A 27 -13.05 4.71 6.31
C LEU A 27 -14.24 5.58 6.72
N ASN A 28 -14.83 6.30 5.78
CA ASN A 28 -15.97 7.19 5.99
C ASN A 28 -17.25 6.38 6.26
N TYR A 29 -17.54 5.30 5.54
CA TYR A 29 -18.72 4.50 5.88
C TYR A 29 -18.54 3.74 7.18
N ARG A 30 -17.31 3.35 7.54
CA ARG A 30 -17.04 2.71 8.83
C ARG A 30 -17.01 3.68 10.02
N GLN A 31 -16.72 4.96 9.77
CA GLN A 31 -16.42 5.98 10.78
C GLN A 31 -15.25 5.58 11.70
N SER A 32 -14.24 4.89 11.15
CA SER A 32 -13.03 4.47 11.89
C SER A 32 -11.89 4.19 10.93
N GLY A 33 -10.65 4.50 11.34
CA GLY A 33 -9.41 4.14 10.64
C GLY A 33 -8.59 5.35 10.18
N HIS A 34 -7.57 5.12 9.35
CA HIS A 34 -6.45 6.05 9.17
C HIS A 34 -6.29 6.53 7.72
N PRO A 35 -6.98 7.61 7.31
CA PRO A 35 -6.95 8.06 5.92
C PRO A 35 -5.61 8.67 5.52
N GLY A 36 -5.04 9.52 6.38
CA GLY A 36 -3.90 10.36 6.05
C GLY A 36 -2.66 9.57 5.62
N GLY A 37 -2.24 8.62 6.46
CA GLY A 37 -1.09 7.77 6.21
C GLY A 37 -1.32 6.68 5.16
N SER A 38 -2.58 6.35 4.87
CA SER A 38 -2.94 5.42 3.79
C SER A 38 -2.81 6.10 2.42
N ARG A 39 -3.31 7.33 2.28
CA ARG A 39 -3.26 8.07 1.00
C ARG A 39 -1.88 8.61 0.65
N SER A 40 -1.05 8.96 1.64
CA SER A 40 0.32 9.43 1.39
C SER A 40 1.19 8.35 0.74
N LYS A 41 0.96 7.08 1.08
CA LYS A 41 1.73 5.91 0.63
C LYS A 41 1.28 5.31 -0.71
N VAL A 42 0.24 5.84 -1.35
CA VAL A 42 -0.32 5.24 -2.57
C VAL A 42 0.74 5.15 -3.68
N HIS A 43 1.46 6.23 -3.96
CA HIS A 43 2.43 6.27 -5.05
C HIS A 43 3.58 5.27 -4.85
N LEU A 44 4.23 5.29 -3.69
CA LEU A 44 5.32 4.37 -3.39
C LEU A 44 4.84 2.91 -3.39
N THR A 45 3.62 2.64 -2.91
CA THR A 45 3.07 1.27 -2.83
C THR A 45 2.71 0.74 -4.21
N VAL A 46 1.97 1.51 -5.01
CA VAL A 46 1.61 1.12 -6.38
C VAL A 46 2.85 0.93 -7.24
N SER A 47 3.80 1.87 -7.18
CA SER A 47 5.07 1.78 -7.91
C SER A 47 5.86 0.53 -7.50
N THR A 48 6.00 0.27 -6.20
CA THR A 48 6.71 -0.92 -5.71
C THR A 48 6.06 -2.21 -6.21
N LEU A 49 4.74 -2.31 -6.10
CA LEU A 49 3.98 -3.52 -6.44
C LEU A 49 3.85 -3.78 -7.95
N LEU A 50 3.85 -2.75 -8.79
CA LEU A 50 3.71 -2.90 -10.25
C LEU A 50 5.03 -2.80 -11.02
N SER A 51 6.11 -2.33 -10.40
CA SER A 51 7.41 -2.20 -11.06
C SER A 51 8.06 -3.52 -11.48
N GLY A 52 7.67 -4.64 -10.85
CA GLY A 52 8.32 -5.94 -11.00
C GLY A 52 9.58 -6.13 -10.15
N PHE A 53 10.06 -5.10 -9.45
CA PHE A 53 11.18 -5.27 -8.50
C PHE A 53 10.77 -6.07 -7.27
N ALA A 54 9.54 -5.87 -6.76
CA ALA A 54 8.94 -6.72 -5.75
C ALA A 54 8.24 -7.90 -6.42
N ARG A 55 8.77 -9.11 -6.25
CA ARG A 55 8.24 -10.33 -6.85
C ARG A 55 7.31 -11.01 -5.88
N TYR A 56 6.04 -11.12 -6.25
CA TYR A 56 5.04 -11.82 -5.47
C TYR A 56 3.94 -12.35 -6.39
N ASP A 57 3.38 -13.51 -6.07
CA ASP A 57 2.19 -13.99 -6.75
C ASP A 57 0.94 -13.63 -5.95
N ILE A 58 0.13 -12.70 -6.47
CA ILE A 58 -1.15 -12.33 -5.86
C ILE A 58 -2.17 -13.47 -5.89
N ARG A 59 -2.04 -14.39 -6.85
CA ARG A 59 -2.90 -15.58 -7.01
C ARG A 59 -2.55 -16.65 -5.98
N GLU A 60 -1.29 -16.68 -5.55
CA GLU A 60 -0.72 -17.63 -4.59
C GLU A 60 0.17 -16.90 -3.56
N PRO A 61 -0.45 -16.17 -2.61
CA PRO A 61 0.32 -15.36 -1.65
C PRO A 61 1.25 -16.20 -0.77
N GLU A 62 1.02 -17.50 -0.65
CA GLU A 62 1.82 -18.44 0.15
C GLU A 62 3.05 -18.99 -0.58
N LYS A 63 3.26 -18.65 -1.85
CA LYS A 63 4.40 -19.14 -2.63
C LYS A 63 5.71 -18.89 -1.85
N PRO A 64 6.56 -19.93 -1.63
CA PRO A 64 7.65 -19.86 -0.67
C PRO A 64 8.62 -18.70 -0.89
N PHE A 65 8.95 -18.42 -2.15
CA PHE A 65 9.96 -17.42 -2.53
C PHE A 65 9.36 -16.09 -2.99
N ASN A 66 8.08 -15.83 -2.68
CA ASN A 66 7.55 -14.48 -2.70
C ASN A 66 8.45 -13.57 -1.87
N ASP A 67 8.84 -12.42 -2.44
CA ASP A 67 9.44 -11.34 -1.67
C ASP A 67 8.48 -10.99 -0.51
N ARG A 68 9.06 -10.76 0.66
CA ARG A 68 8.30 -10.55 1.90
C ARG A 68 7.89 -9.10 2.00
N ILE A 69 6.59 -8.83 1.98
CA ILE A 69 6.08 -7.47 2.15
C ILE A 69 5.54 -7.34 3.57
N ILE A 70 6.03 -6.35 4.31
CA ILE A 70 5.62 -6.07 5.68
C ILE A 70 5.16 -4.61 5.72
N LEU A 71 3.86 -4.41 5.98
CA LEU A 71 3.34 -3.09 6.29
C LEU A 71 3.63 -2.78 7.76
N VAL A 72 4.80 -2.23 8.06
CA VAL A 72 5.21 -1.87 9.44
C VAL A 72 4.24 -0.83 10.01
N ALA A 73 3.82 0.14 9.18
CA ALA A 73 2.76 1.10 9.45
C ALA A 73 1.36 0.43 9.47
N GLY A 74 1.14 -0.58 10.30
CA GLY A 74 -0.04 -1.46 10.26
C GLY A 74 -1.38 -0.74 10.32
N HIS A 75 -1.43 0.44 10.94
CA HIS A 75 -2.63 1.25 11.02
C HIS A 75 -3.10 1.77 9.64
N THR A 76 -2.20 1.83 8.66
CA THR A 76 -2.44 2.21 7.25
C THR A 76 -2.92 1.05 6.37
N ILE A 77 -3.35 -0.06 6.98
CA ILE A 77 -3.91 -1.21 6.27
C ILE A 77 -5.05 -0.90 5.26
N PRO A 78 -5.87 0.19 5.40
CA PRO A 78 -6.80 0.60 4.36
C PRO A 78 -6.19 0.69 2.95
N LEU A 79 -4.93 1.11 2.84
CA LEU A 79 -4.20 1.17 1.58
C LEU A 79 -4.09 -0.20 0.91
N ILE A 80 -3.64 -1.21 1.66
CA ILE A 80 -3.44 -2.56 1.12
C ILE A 80 -4.76 -3.17 0.70
N TYR A 81 -5.84 -2.96 1.48
CA TYR A 81 -7.17 -3.45 1.10
C TYR A 81 -7.67 -2.83 -0.20
N ALA A 82 -7.50 -1.51 -0.36
CA ALA A 82 -7.89 -0.82 -1.57
C ALA A 82 -7.07 -1.26 -2.79
N VAL A 83 -5.74 -1.38 -2.65
CA VAL A 83 -4.85 -1.87 -3.72
C VAL A 83 -5.23 -3.29 -4.12
N LEU A 84 -5.36 -4.21 -3.15
CA LEU A 84 -5.74 -5.60 -3.43
C LEU A 84 -7.12 -5.70 -4.07
N SER A 85 -8.08 -4.84 -3.69
CA SER A 85 -9.41 -4.80 -4.30
C SER A 85 -9.32 -4.47 -5.79
N VAL A 86 -8.55 -3.44 -6.16
CA VAL A 86 -8.35 -3.04 -7.57
C VAL A 86 -7.64 -4.15 -8.36
N PHE A 87 -6.57 -4.70 -7.78
CA PHE A 87 -5.75 -5.72 -8.45
C PHE A 87 -6.52 -7.03 -8.67
N ASN A 88 -7.18 -7.55 -7.64
CA ASN A 88 -7.95 -8.78 -7.75
C ASN A 88 -9.21 -8.60 -8.60
N GLU A 89 -9.81 -7.40 -8.63
CA GLU A 89 -10.90 -7.14 -9.58
C GLU A 89 -10.41 -7.16 -11.01
N ALA A 90 -9.25 -6.57 -11.30
CA ALA A 90 -8.67 -6.62 -12.64
C ALA A 90 -8.41 -8.06 -13.09
N MET A 91 -7.87 -8.90 -12.20
CA MET A 91 -7.68 -10.34 -12.44
C MET A 91 -9.02 -11.05 -12.70
N ARG A 92 -10.05 -10.76 -11.89
CA ARG A 92 -11.40 -11.32 -12.04
C ARG A 92 -12.04 -10.94 -13.38
N LEU A 93 -11.95 -9.68 -13.77
CA LEU A 93 -12.45 -9.18 -15.07
C LEU A 93 -11.70 -9.83 -16.23
N ARG A 94 -10.37 -9.97 -16.11
CA ARG A 94 -9.54 -10.62 -17.12
C ARG A 94 -9.86 -12.10 -17.30
N TYR A 95 -10.07 -12.83 -16.21
CA TYR A 95 -10.57 -14.20 -16.28
C TYR A 95 -11.96 -14.25 -16.90
N GLN A 96 -12.88 -13.34 -16.56
CA GLN A 96 -14.22 -13.31 -17.15
C GLN A 96 -14.17 -13.10 -18.67
N GLU A 97 -13.26 -12.25 -19.15
CA GLU A 97 -13.00 -11.97 -20.55
C GLU A 97 -12.38 -13.15 -21.30
N THR A 98 -11.34 -13.77 -20.73
CA THR A 98 -10.47 -14.72 -21.46
C THR A 98 -10.79 -16.18 -21.17
N LYS A 99 -11.35 -16.48 -19.99
CA LYS A 99 -11.44 -17.82 -19.38
C LYS A 99 -10.10 -18.51 -19.15
N ASP A 100 -8.99 -17.77 -19.20
CA ASP A 100 -7.65 -18.30 -18.96
C ASP A 100 -7.38 -18.43 -17.45
N GLU A 101 -7.13 -19.65 -16.99
CA GLU A 101 -6.94 -19.97 -15.57
C GLU A 101 -5.72 -19.27 -14.94
N LYS A 102 -4.76 -18.77 -15.74
CA LYS A 102 -3.64 -18.01 -15.19
C LYS A 102 -4.06 -16.73 -14.47
N TYR A 103 -5.28 -16.23 -14.70
CA TYR A 103 -5.84 -15.08 -13.99
C TYR A 103 -6.65 -15.46 -12.74
N LEU A 104 -6.85 -16.75 -12.47
CA LEU A 104 -7.58 -17.21 -11.30
C LEU A 104 -6.68 -17.27 -10.06
N PRO A 105 -7.17 -16.84 -8.88
CA PRO A 105 -6.48 -17.10 -7.63
C PRO A 105 -6.56 -18.58 -7.26
N LYS A 106 -5.53 -19.09 -6.59
CA LYS A 106 -5.50 -20.47 -6.08
C LYS A 106 -6.45 -20.68 -4.89
N SER A 107 -6.81 -19.62 -4.16
CA SER A 107 -7.74 -19.69 -3.03
C SER A 107 -8.63 -18.46 -2.96
N LYS A 108 -9.93 -18.64 -3.24
CA LYS A 108 -10.95 -17.58 -3.14
C LYS A 108 -11.08 -17.01 -1.72
N GLU A 109 -10.90 -17.84 -0.69
CA GLU A 109 -11.00 -17.42 0.72
C GLU A 109 -9.86 -16.47 1.12
N LYS A 110 -8.71 -16.61 0.47
CA LYS A 110 -7.49 -15.79 0.68
C LYS A 110 -7.40 -14.61 -0.30
N THR A 111 -8.37 -14.44 -1.19
CA THR A 111 -8.43 -13.32 -2.14
C THR A 111 -9.35 -12.22 -1.63
N LEU A 112 -8.85 -10.98 -1.64
CA LEU A 112 -9.59 -9.78 -1.25
C LEU A 112 -10.25 -9.16 -2.50
N TYR A 113 -11.57 -9.04 -2.48
CA TYR A 113 -12.36 -8.38 -3.52
C TYR A 113 -13.03 -7.11 -2.99
N PRO A 114 -13.51 -6.20 -3.87
CA PRO A 114 -14.15 -4.96 -3.46
C PRO A 114 -15.31 -5.15 -2.47
N GLU A 115 -16.09 -6.24 -2.59
CA GLU A 115 -17.17 -6.56 -1.67
C GLU A 115 -16.72 -6.81 -0.21
N ASP A 116 -15.46 -7.19 0.01
CA ASP A 116 -14.92 -7.42 1.36
C ASP A 116 -14.71 -6.14 2.15
N LEU A 117 -14.55 -5.00 1.47
CA LEU A 117 -14.37 -3.69 2.10
C LEU A 117 -15.57 -3.31 2.98
N LEU A 118 -16.75 -3.86 2.69
CA LEU A 118 -17.96 -3.73 3.52
C LEU A 118 -17.75 -4.26 4.94
N GLY A 119 -16.85 -5.23 5.12
CA GLY A 119 -16.53 -5.87 6.40
C GLY A 119 -15.46 -5.15 7.23
N PHE A 120 -14.90 -4.03 6.76
CA PHE A 120 -13.78 -3.37 7.45
C PHE A 120 -14.07 -3.02 8.91
N ARG A 121 -13.18 -3.40 9.82
CA ARG A 121 -13.29 -3.23 11.29
C ARG A 121 -14.64 -3.69 11.85
N ARG A 122 -15.19 -4.76 11.27
CA ARG A 122 -16.34 -5.50 11.80
C ARG A 122 -15.88 -6.91 12.17
N ARG A 123 -16.53 -7.49 13.18
CA ARG A 123 -16.26 -8.87 13.61
C ARG A 123 -16.47 -9.83 12.44
N GLY A 124 -15.45 -10.65 12.15
CA GLY A 124 -15.44 -11.58 11.02
C GLY A 124 -15.15 -10.93 9.66
N GLY A 125 -14.86 -9.63 9.61
CA GLY A 125 -14.45 -8.91 8.40
C GLY A 125 -12.96 -8.54 8.44
N LEU A 126 -12.58 -7.54 7.64
CA LEU A 126 -11.18 -7.12 7.51
C LEU A 126 -10.68 -6.39 8.78
N PRO A 127 -9.52 -6.76 9.36
CA PRO A 127 -9.03 -6.20 10.60
C PRO A 127 -8.58 -4.74 10.47
N GLY A 128 -8.49 -4.05 11.61
CA GLY A 128 -8.16 -2.63 11.68
C GLY A 128 -6.66 -2.30 11.60
N HIS A 129 -5.81 -3.31 11.73
CA HIS A 129 -4.37 -3.28 11.52
C HIS A 129 -3.97 -4.46 10.62
N ALA A 130 -2.71 -4.51 10.18
CA ALA A 130 -2.23 -5.61 9.34
C ALA A 130 -2.18 -6.93 10.12
N GLU A 131 -2.81 -7.95 9.56
CA GLU A 131 -2.71 -9.33 10.02
C GLU A 131 -2.22 -10.20 8.85
N MET A 132 -1.20 -11.01 9.07
CA MET A 132 -0.76 -12.08 8.18
C MET A 132 -1.73 -13.25 8.31
N GLY A 133 -2.82 -13.20 7.55
CA GLY A 133 -3.85 -14.23 7.57
C GLY A 133 -4.95 -13.97 6.55
N GLY A 134 -5.70 -15.02 6.21
CA GLY A 134 -6.87 -14.92 5.32
C GLY A 134 -6.61 -14.09 4.05
N LYS A 135 -7.35 -13.00 3.89
CA LYS A 135 -7.35 -12.13 2.70
C LYS A 135 -6.15 -11.19 2.58
N THR A 136 -5.25 -11.20 3.56
CA THR A 136 -4.12 -10.27 3.69
C THR A 136 -2.78 -11.00 3.76
N LEU A 137 -2.74 -12.28 3.36
CA LEU A 137 -1.53 -13.12 3.32
C LEU A 137 -0.41 -12.61 2.40
N LEU A 138 -0.67 -11.59 1.57
CA LEU A 138 0.39 -10.82 0.91
C LEU A 138 1.37 -10.24 1.95
N LEU A 139 0.83 -9.77 3.08
CA LEU A 139 1.62 -9.28 4.20
C LEU A 139 2.17 -10.44 5.02
N LYS A 140 3.44 -10.32 5.43
CA LYS A 140 4.21 -11.42 6.04
C LYS A 140 4.41 -11.29 7.54
N PHE A 141 3.75 -10.31 8.16
CA PHE A 141 3.75 -10.17 9.61
C PHE A 141 2.52 -9.42 10.12
N ASN A 142 2.14 -9.70 11.37
CA ASN A 142 1.12 -8.94 12.09
C ASN A 142 1.72 -7.64 12.63
N THR A 143 1.13 -6.48 12.31
CA THR A 143 1.63 -5.18 12.78
C THR A 143 0.51 -4.34 13.36
N GLY A 144 0.86 -3.16 13.88
CA GLY A 144 -0.07 -2.27 14.57
C GLY A 144 0.65 -1.44 15.63
N PRO A 145 1.33 -2.09 16.59
CA PRO A 145 2.28 -1.40 17.44
C PRO A 145 3.45 -0.87 16.61
N SER A 146 3.71 0.44 16.68
CA SER A 146 4.79 1.09 15.94
C SER A 146 6.14 0.43 16.21
N GLY A 147 6.95 0.26 15.15
CA GLY A 147 8.28 -0.38 15.22
C GLY A 147 8.26 -1.91 15.35
N HIS A 148 7.13 -2.55 15.68
CA HIS A 148 7.09 -3.99 15.90
C HIS A 148 7.36 -4.81 14.62
N GLY A 149 6.84 -4.35 13.48
CA GLY A 149 7.11 -4.98 12.18
C GLY A 149 8.56 -4.83 11.72
N SER A 150 9.31 -3.84 12.24
CA SER A 150 10.71 -3.61 11.85
C SER A 150 11.62 -4.73 12.33
N ALA A 151 11.44 -5.16 13.58
CA ALA A 151 12.20 -6.29 14.13
C ALA A 151 11.88 -7.61 13.41
N ALA A 152 10.61 -7.83 13.06
CA ALA A 152 10.20 -8.98 12.27
C ALA A 152 10.84 -8.98 10.87
N ALA A 153 10.91 -7.82 10.21
CA ALA A 153 11.57 -7.68 8.91
C ALA A 153 13.05 -8.09 8.96
N VAL A 154 13.77 -7.70 10.02
CA VAL A 154 15.16 -8.14 10.27
C VAL A 154 15.23 -9.66 10.43
N GLY A 155 14.31 -10.24 11.22
CA GLY A 155 14.20 -11.68 11.44
C GLY A 155 13.94 -12.48 10.15
N GLU A 156 13.02 -12.02 9.31
CA GLU A 156 12.75 -12.63 8.01
C GLU A 156 13.96 -12.52 7.08
N ALA A 157 14.62 -11.35 7.05
CA ALA A 157 15.77 -11.11 6.18
C ALA A 157 16.97 -12.00 6.54
N ILE A 158 17.31 -12.12 7.83
CA ILE A 158 18.38 -13.02 8.27
C ILE A 158 18.01 -14.49 8.03
N ALA A 159 16.76 -14.90 8.25
CA ALA A 159 16.33 -16.27 8.02
C ALA A 159 16.48 -16.68 6.55
N LEU A 160 16.03 -15.83 5.63
CA LEU A 160 16.18 -16.05 4.18
C LEU A 160 17.66 -16.11 3.77
N LYS A 161 18.49 -15.21 4.29
CA LYS A 161 19.94 -15.20 3.99
C LYS A 161 20.63 -16.46 4.52
N ARG A 162 20.25 -16.95 5.70
CA ARG A 162 20.77 -18.20 6.28
C ARG A 162 20.30 -19.45 5.53
N LEU A 163 19.12 -19.40 4.93
CA LEU A 163 18.59 -20.45 4.07
C LEU A 163 19.33 -20.54 2.72
N GLY A 164 20.08 -19.50 2.33
CA GLY A 164 20.65 -19.40 0.98
C GLY A 164 19.62 -18.96 -0.06
N ALA A 165 18.53 -18.31 0.37
CA ALA A 165 17.48 -17.80 -0.50
C ALA A 165 17.90 -16.49 -1.20
N ASP A 166 19.02 -16.56 -1.92
CA ASP A 166 19.63 -15.41 -2.57
C ASP A 166 18.63 -14.77 -3.55
N GLY A 167 18.43 -13.46 -3.39
CA GLY A 167 17.49 -12.68 -4.21
C GLY A 167 16.05 -12.58 -3.68
N VAL A 168 15.65 -13.33 -2.65
CA VAL A 168 14.38 -13.08 -1.94
C VAL A 168 14.54 -11.85 -1.06
N LYS A 169 13.70 -10.84 -1.29
CA LYS A 169 13.78 -9.54 -0.66
C LYS A 169 12.78 -9.44 0.49
N VAL A 170 13.14 -8.67 1.52
CA VAL A 170 12.22 -8.24 2.58
C VAL A 170 12.00 -6.75 2.44
N ILE A 171 10.74 -6.37 2.24
CA ILE A 171 10.28 -5.02 1.93
C ILE A 171 9.43 -4.54 3.09
N ALA A 172 9.96 -3.60 3.87
CA ALA A 172 9.30 -3.01 5.02
C ALA A 172 8.79 -1.60 4.67
N ILE A 173 7.50 -1.34 4.86
CA ILE A 173 6.88 -0.04 4.56
C ILE A 173 6.42 0.64 5.86
N GLU A 174 6.93 1.83 6.12
CA GLU A 174 6.66 2.61 7.34
C GLU A 174 6.48 4.10 7.04
N GLY A 175 5.95 4.87 7.99
CA GLY A 175 6.05 6.32 8.01
C GLY A 175 7.11 6.81 8.99
N ASP A 176 7.68 7.98 8.73
CA ASP A 176 8.69 8.61 9.57
C ASP A 176 8.39 8.63 11.08
N ALA A 177 7.17 8.97 11.50
CA ALA A 177 6.81 8.97 12.92
C ALA A 177 6.81 7.55 13.54
N GLY A 178 6.58 6.52 12.73
CA GLY A 178 6.66 5.12 13.13
C GLY A 178 8.09 4.64 13.41
N LEU A 179 9.10 5.45 13.07
CA LEU A 179 10.52 5.18 13.32
C LEU A 179 10.99 5.65 14.72
N THR A 180 10.16 6.40 15.45
CA THR A 180 10.51 6.91 16.79
C THR A 180 10.65 5.85 17.90
N PRO A 181 9.99 4.68 17.86
CA PRO A 181 10.20 3.65 18.88
C PRO A 181 11.67 3.18 18.90
N GLY A 182 12.23 2.98 20.09
CA GLY A 182 13.64 2.60 20.27
C GLY A 182 14.06 1.32 19.54
N VAL A 183 13.13 0.39 19.31
CA VAL A 183 13.36 -0.82 18.50
C VAL A 183 13.84 -0.49 17.08
N THR A 184 13.45 0.66 16.51
CA THR A 184 13.95 1.08 15.21
C THR A 184 15.47 1.27 15.24
N HIS A 185 16.02 1.87 16.29
CA HIS A 185 17.47 2.03 16.45
C HIS A 185 18.18 0.67 16.59
N GLU A 186 17.56 -0.28 17.29
CA GLU A 186 18.07 -1.66 17.38
C GLU A 186 18.07 -2.35 16.00
N VAL A 187 17.01 -2.17 15.22
CA VAL A 187 16.86 -2.68 13.85
C VAL A 187 17.92 -2.09 12.92
N LEU A 188 18.17 -0.78 12.99
CA LEU A 188 19.19 -0.12 12.16
C LEU A 188 20.58 -0.71 12.41
N ASN A 189 20.98 -0.87 13.68
CA ASN A 189 22.25 -1.47 14.08
C ASN A 189 22.34 -2.96 13.73
N SER A 190 21.27 -3.71 13.98
CA SER A 190 21.22 -5.15 13.72
C SER A 190 21.31 -5.44 12.22
N SER A 191 20.58 -4.70 11.39
CA SER A 191 20.56 -4.93 9.93
C SER A 191 21.93 -4.69 9.29
N TRP A 192 22.65 -3.68 9.77
CA TRP A 192 24.00 -3.39 9.30
C TRP A 192 25.00 -4.44 9.77
N SER A 193 25.01 -4.77 11.07
CA SER A 193 25.96 -5.75 11.63
C SER A 193 25.78 -7.16 11.06
N LEU A 194 24.54 -7.53 10.74
CA LEU A 194 24.19 -8.81 10.10
C LEU A 194 24.36 -8.79 8.56
N GLY A 195 24.69 -7.64 7.98
CA GLY A 195 24.88 -7.47 6.55
C GLY A 195 23.64 -7.78 5.72
N LEU A 196 22.46 -7.28 6.10
CA LEU A 196 21.18 -7.61 5.46
C LEU A 196 20.93 -6.81 4.18
N ASP A 197 21.68 -7.11 3.13
CA ASP A 197 21.51 -6.56 1.77
C ASP A 197 20.20 -6.95 1.07
N ASN A 198 19.48 -7.93 1.60
CA ASN A 198 18.15 -8.31 1.16
C ASN A 198 17.01 -7.56 1.89
N LEU A 199 17.31 -6.64 2.81
CA LEU A 199 16.32 -5.79 3.49
C LEU A 199 16.20 -4.43 2.79
N PHE A 200 14.97 -4.05 2.47
CA PHE A 200 14.58 -2.82 1.78
C PHE A 200 13.50 -2.10 2.58
N TYR A 201 13.84 -0.91 3.09
CA TYR A 201 12.95 -0.12 3.93
C TYR A 201 12.40 1.08 3.14
N LEU A 202 11.09 1.19 2.99
CA LEU A 202 10.43 2.30 2.29
C LEU A 202 9.76 3.22 3.31
N ILE A 203 10.13 4.50 3.27
CA ILE A 203 9.78 5.50 4.27
C ILE A 203 8.88 6.55 3.64
N ASP A 204 7.63 6.61 4.12
CA ASP A 204 6.71 7.70 3.88
C ASP A 204 7.07 8.90 4.76
N TRP A 205 7.86 9.82 4.21
CA TRP A 205 8.36 11.00 4.92
C TRP A 205 7.36 12.15 4.77
N ASN A 206 6.32 12.14 5.63
CA ASN A 206 5.23 13.11 5.60
C ASN A 206 5.30 14.16 6.71
N ASN A 207 6.29 14.06 7.61
CA ASN A 207 6.57 14.89 8.78
C ASN A 207 5.50 14.89 9.88
N PHE A 208 4.56 13.93 9.93
CA PHE A 208 3.50 13.95 10.94
C PHE A 208 3.14 12.59 11.54
N GLY A 209 3.07 12.56 12.87
CA GLY A 209 2.45 11.52 13.68
C GLY A 209 1.00 11.85 14.08
N ILE A 210 0.68 11.65 15.35
CA ILE A 210 -0.60 12.02 15.99
C ILE A 210 -0.54 13.44 16.57
N ASP A 211 0.64 13.86 17.03
CA ASP A 211 0.87 15.13 17.71
C ASP A 211 0.57 16.33 16.81
N ASP A 212 0.22 17.46 17.42
CA ASP A 212 -0.23 18.68 16.74
C ASP A 212 0.90 19.54 16.16
N HIS A 213 2.15 19.11 16.34
CA HIS A 213 3.33 19.67 15.68
C HIS A 213 3.96 18.63 14.71
N PRO A 214 4.73 19.07 13.71
CA PRO A 214 5.45 18.17 12.83
C PRO A 214 6.58 17.43 13.56
N LEU A 215 6.91 16.22 13.08
CA LEU A 215 7.94 15.34 13.63
C LEU A 215 9.33 16.00 13.69
N LYS A 216 9.66 16.84 12.72
CA LYS A 216 10.94 17.55 12.62
C LYS A 216 11.25 18.46 13.81
N GLU A 217 10.25 18.81 14.62
CA GLU A 217 10.41 19.60 15.84
C GLU A 217 10.82 18.74 17.05
N THR A 218 10.72 17.41 16.94
CA THR A 218 11.08 16.45 18.00
C THR A 218 12.25 15.55 17.59
N VAL A 219 12.32 15.15 16.32
CA VAL A 219 13.37 14.28 15.78
C VAL A 219 14.24 15.08 14.82
N TYR A 220 15.49 15.28 15.20
CA TYR A 220 16.47 15.97 14.38
C TYR A 220 16.90 15.14 13.16
N GLY A 221 17.10 15.80 12.02
CA GLY A 221 17.62 15.20 10.80
C GLY A 221 16.54 14.80 9.80
N THR A 222 16.94 14.01 8.81
CA THR A 222 16.08 13.51 7.74
C THR A 222 16.24 11.99 7.63
N PRO A 223 15.37 11.27 6.90
CA PRO A 223 15.56 9.85 6.63
C PRO A 223 16.97 9.50 6.10
N GLU A 224 17.53 10.38 5.26
CA GLU A 224 18.92 10.28 4.82
C GLU A 224 19.88 10.21 6.00
N THR A 225 19.83 11.18 6.91
CA THR A 225 20.70 11.23 8.10
C THR A 225 20.45 10.06 9.06
N TRP A 226 19.19 9.71 9.31
CA TRP A 226 18.81 8.66 10.25
C TRP A 226 19.37 7.29 9.85
N PHE A 227 19.28 6.94 8.56
CA PHE A 227 19.72 5.63 8.06
C PHE A 227 21.20 5.62 7.68
N SER A 228 21.71 6.64 6.97
CA SER A 228 23.11 6.65 6.50
C SER A 228 24.12 6.69 7.65
N SER A 229 23.79 7.32 8.77
CA SER A 229 24.62 7.30 9.99
C SER A 229 24.78 5.91 10.61
N HIS A 230 23.90 4.96 10.27
CA HIS A 230 23.99 3.55 10.65
C HIS A 230 24.58 2.67 9.53
N GLY A 231 25.20 3.28 8.52
CA GLY A 231 25.86 2.57 7.42
C GLY A 231 24.91 1.99 6.37
N TRP A 232 23.63 2.38 6.36
CA TRP A 232 22.67 1.95 5.35
C TRP A 232 22.90 2.67 4.03
N ARG A 233 22.56 2.01 2.92
CA ARG A 233 22.42 2.67 1.62
C ARG A 233 21.08 3.36 1.56
N VAL A 234 21.07 4.66 1.28
CA VAL A 234 19.85 5.46 1.24
C VAL A 234 19.69 6.12 -0.13
N VAL A 235 18.45 6.15 -0.63
CA VAL A 235 18.02 6.91 -1.81
C VAL A 235 16.72 7.62 -1.49
N GLY A 236 16.33 8.63 -2.26
CA GLY A 236 15.02 9.24 -2.05
C GLY A 236 14.64 10.33 -3.04
N THR A 237 13.40 10.82 -2.87
CA THR A 237 12.82 11.88 -3.70
C THR A 237 12.02 12.87 -2.87
N GLU A 238 12.23 14.16 -3.15
CA GLU A 238 11.44 15.28 -2.61
C GLU A 238 10.03 15.35 -3.25
N GLU A 239 9.85 14.76 -4.44
CA GLU A 239 8.58 14.70 -5.17
C GLU A 239 7.92 13.33 -4.98
N GLY A 240 7.73 12.85 -3.75
CA GLY A 240 7.21 11.49 -3.44
C GLY A 240 5.76 11.20 -3.84
N MET A 241 5.14 12.10 -4.61
CA MET A 241 3.78 12.00 -5.15
C MET A 241 3.74 12.23 -6.66
N LYS A 242 4.89 12.08 -7.33
CA LYS A 242 5.04 12.20 -8.78
C LYS A 242 5.58 10.88 -9.31
N TRP A 243 4.87 10.30 -10.27
CA TRP A 243 5.15 8.93 -10.72
C TRP A 243 6.57 8.75 -11.23
N GLU A 244 7.09 9.69 -12.00
CA GLU A 244 8.45 9.64 -12.55
C GLU A 244 9.49 9.48 -11.45
N THR A 245 9.51 10.39 -10.47
CA THR A 245 10.57 10.42 -9.46
C THR A 245 10.39 9.29 -8.43
N VAL A 246 9.15 8.88 -8.16
CA VAL A 246 8.84 7.70 -7.33
C VAL A 246 9.32 6.42 -8.01
N ALA A 247 9.02 6.24 -9.30
CA ALA A 247 9.48 5.09 -10.09
C ALA A 247 11.00 5.03 -10.17
N GLU A 248 11.67 6.15 -10.44
CA GLU A 248 13.13 6.25 -10.44
C GLU A 248 13.75 5.90 -9.08
N THR A 249 13.12 6.34 -7.98
CA THR A 249 13.59 6.03 -6.62
C THR A 249 13.40 4.55 -6.30
N VAL A 250 12.28 3.96 -6.71
CA VAL A 250 12.04 2.51 -6.58
C VAL A 250 13.06 1.72 -7.40
N GLU A 251 13.33 2.10 -8.65
CA GLU A 251 14.36 1.46 -9.48
C GLU A 251 15.73 1.50 -8.79
N LYS A 252 16.19 2.70 -8.38
CA LYS A 252 17.45 2.88 -7.65
C LYS A 252 17.50 2.10 -6.34
N LEU A 253 16.36 1.93 -5.66
CA LEU A 253 16.28 1.14 -4.45
C LEU A 253 16.59 -0.34 -4.74
N PHE A 254 16.21 -0.89 -5.88
CA PHE A 254 16.32 -2.33 -6.13
C PHE A 254 17.45 -2.76 -7.08
N THR A 255 18.09 -1.85 -7.85
CA THR A 255 19.15 -2.22 -8.80
C THR A 255 20.57 -2.07 -8.26
N ASP A 256 20.89 -0.98 -7.56
CA ASP A 256 22.27 -0.64 -7.14
C ASP A 256 22.59 -1.18 -5.73
N VAL A 257 22.18 -2.42 -5.47
CA VAL A 257 22.32 -3.05 -4.16
C VAL A 257 23.77 -3.41 -3.89
N LYS A 258 24.27 -3.02 -2.71
CA LYS A 258 25.62 -3.35 -2.26
C LYS A 258 25.58 -4.56 -1.34
N LYS A 259 26.47 -5.52 -1.60
CA LYS A 259 26.59 -6.74 -0.77
C LYS A 259 26.83 -6.37 0.70
N ASN A 260 26.11 -7.04 1.58
CA ASN A 260 26.13 -6.86 3.03
C ASN A 260 25.78 -5.43 3.53
N ILE A 261 25.06 -4.64 2.73
CA ILE A 261 24.62 -3.30 3.14
C ILE A 261 23.09 -3.21 3.02
N PRO A 262 22.36 -2.93 4.12
CA PRO A 262 20.91 -2.79 4.08
C PRO A 262 20.47 -1.51 3.35
N ASN A 263 19.24 -1.51 2.84
CA ASN A 263 18.76 -0.51 1.89
C ASN A 263 17.55 0.25 2.43
N ALA A 264 17.52 1.57 2.22
CA ALA A 264 16.36 2.40 2.52
C ALA A 264 16.05 3.35 1.36
N ALA A 265 14.76 3.61 1.14
CA ALA A 265 14.27 4.68 0.29
C ALA A 265 13.31 5.57 1.07
N TRP A 266 13.43 6.88 0.91
CA TRP A 266 12.48 7.84 1.45
C TRP A 266 11.74 8.58 0.36
N PHE A 267 10.47 8.85 0.60
CA PHE A 267 9.57 9.55 -0.30
C PHE A 267 8.94 10.69 0.48
N LYS A 268 9.22 11.93 0.09
CA LYS A 268 8.59 13.08 0.74
C LYS A 268 7.16 13.24 0.25
N THR A 269 6.21 13.19 1.15
CA THR A 269 4.78 13.12 0.83
C THR A 269 3.96 14.09 1.68
N ARG A 270 2.67 14.22 1.35
CA ARG A 270 1.68 14.97 2.13
C ARG A 270 0.67 14.03 2.81
N LYS A 271 0.70 13.97 4.14
CA LYS A 271 -0.30 13.20 4.90
C LYS A 271 -1.70 13.77 4.66
N GLY A 272 -2.62 12.92 4.19
CA GLY A 272 -3.98 13.34 3.82
C GLY A 272 -4.10 14.02 2.46
N ARG A 273 -3.15 13.79 1.53
CA ARG A 273 -3.23 14.24 0.13
C ARG A 273 -4.64 14.03 -0.43
N ASP A 274 -5.21 15.10 -0.98
CA ASP A 274 -6.53 15.17 -1.64
C ASP A 274 -7.70 14.69 -0.78
N TYR A 275 -7.50 14.58 0.54
CA TYR A 275 -8.54 14.21 1.50
C TYR A 275 -9.15 15.44 2.18
N LEU A 276 -8.68 16.65 1.88
CA LEU A 276 -9.15 17.92 2.47
C LEU A 276 -9.04 17.98 4.01
N LYS A 277 -8.26 17.07 4.57
CA LYS A 277 -7.86 17.01 5.97
C LYS A 277 -6.43 16.52 5.96
N TYR A 278 -5.54 17.29 6.57
CA TYR A 278 -4.10 17.10 6.42
C TYR A 278 -3.41 16.83 7.75
N ASP A 279 -2.16 16.37 7.65
CA ASP A 279 -1.23 16.29 8.78
C ASP A 279 -1.81 15.44 9.92
N ASN A 280 -1.59 15.83 11.17
CA ASN A 280 -2.07 15.10 12.34
C ASN A 280 -3.60 14.92 12.36
N LYS A 281 -4.36 15.93 11.92
CA LYS A 281 -5.84 15.86 11.84
C LYS A 281 -6.31 14.72 10.94
N SER A 282 -5.54 14.39 9.91
CA SER A 282 -5.85 13.30 8.97
C SER A 282 -5.42 11.91 9.46
N HIS A 283 -4.70 11.80 10.57
CA HIS A 283 -4.04 10.56 10.95
C HIS A 283 -5.02 9.41 11.18
N GLY A 284 -5.99 9.57 12.09
CA GLY A 284 -6.89 8.49 12.54
C GLY A 284 -8.36 8.86 12.57
N SER A 285 -8.76 9.92 11.86
CA SER A 285 -10.11 10.47 11.93
C SER A 285 -10.69 10.66 10.53
N PRO A 286 -11.65 9.82 10.11
CA PRO A 286 -12.36 10.03 8.86
C PRO A 286 -13.29 11.26 8.91
N HIS A 287 -13.74 11.71 7.76
CA HIS A 287 -14.86 12.66 7.67
C HIS A 287 -16.15 11.99 8.14
N LYS A 288 -17.06 12.78 8.71
CA LYS A 288 -18.42 12.33 9.00
C LYS A 288 -19.08 11.86 7.70
N MET A 289 -19.79 10.73 7.77
CA MET A 289 -20.48 10.13 6.62
C MET A 289 -21.40 11.17 5.96
N ASN A 290 -21.30 11.28 4.63
CA ASN A 290 -22.08 12.19 3.81
C ASN A 290 -22.03 13.67 4.26
N SER A 291 -20.97 14.08 4.98
CA SER A 291 -20.74 15.50 5.22
C SER A 291 -20.40 16.23 3.91
N GLU A 292 -20.52 17.55 3.92
CA GLU A 292 -20.13 18.39 2.78
C GLU A 292 -18.70 18.11 2.32
N VAL A 293 -17.74 18.12 3.26
CA VAL A 293 -16.33 17.81 2.95
C VAL A 293 -16.14 16.37 2.45
N PHE A 294 -16.92 15.40 2.95
CA PHE A 294 -16.87 14.04 2.39
C PHE A 294 -17.26 14.05 0.92
N TRP A 295 -18.37 14.70 0.56
CA TRP A 295 -18.80 14.81 -0.84
C TRP A 295 -17.83 15.62 -1.70
N GLU A 296 -17.20 16.66 -1.14
CA GLU A 296 -16.18 17.44 -1.83
C GLU A 296 -15.00 16.56 -2.28
N THR A 297 -14.55 15.61 -1.45
CA THR A 297 -13.49 14.64 -1.86
C THR A 297 -13.90 13.70 -3.00
N LYS A 298 -15.19 13.61 -3.32
CA LYS A 298 -15.73 12.75 -4.39
C LYS A 298 -15.88 13.47 -5.71
N LYS A 299 -16.06 14.79 -5.67
CA LYS A 299 -16.31 15.61 -6.85
C LYS A 299 -15.22 15.47 -7.93
N PRO A 300 -13.90 15.56 -7.62
CA PRO A 300 -12.86 15.41 -8.63
C PRO A 300 -12.92 14.07 -9.38
N PHE A 301 -13.25 12.99 -8.66
CA PHE A 301 -13.38 11.66 -9.27
C PHE A 301 -14.61 11.57 -10.19
N GLN A 302 -15.76 12.12 -9.76
CA GLN A 302 -16.96 12.18 -10.61
C GLN A 302 -16.69 12.97 -11.89
N ASP A 303 -16.10 14.16 -11.75
CA ASP A 303 -15.85 15.06 -12.88
C ASP A 303 -14.84 14.44 -13.86
N LYS A 304 -13.78 13.79 -13.34
CA LYS A 304 -12.74 13.16 -14.17
C LYS A 304 -13.24 11.94 -14.94
N TYR A 305 -14.09 11.11 -14.34
CA TYR A 305 -14.51 9.83 -14.92
C TYR A 305 -15.96 9.80 -15.41
N GLY A 306 -16.71 10.89 -15.28
CA GLY A 306 -18.11 10.97 -15.72
C GLY A 306 -19.07 10.08 -14.92
N VAL A 307 -18.72 9.74 -13.68
CA VAL A 307 -19.53 8.87 -12.80
C VAL A 307 -20.25 9.68 -11.72
N LYS A 308 -21.29 9.12 -11.11
CA LYS A 308 -22.03 9.76 -10.02
C LYS A 308 -22.17 8.84 -8.82
N PHE A 309 -21.69 9.28 -7.67
CA PHE A 309 -21.90 8.60 -6.40
C PHE A 309 -23.37 8.67 -5.98
N VAL A 310 -23.86 7.56 -5.42
CA VAL A 310 -25.23 7.42 -4.94
C VAL A 310 -25.41 8.26 -3.67
N GLY A 311 -26.39 9.15 -3.70
CA GLY A 311 -26.69 10.12 -2.65
C GLY A 311 -25.72 11.29 -2.57
N PHE A 312 -24.95 11.57 -3.63
CA PHE A 312 -24.05 12.72 -3.67
C PHE A 312 -24.78 14.02 -3.34
N GLY A 313 -24.31 14.73 -2.32
CA GLY A 313 -24.92 15.97 -1.81
C GLY A 313 -26.08 15.76 -0.82
N GLU A 314 -26.53 14.53 -0.62
CA GLU A 314 -27.59 14.18 0.33
C GLU A 314 -26.99 13.85 1.71
N PRO A 315 -27.77 13.98 2.81
CA PRO A 315 -27.35 13.55 4.13
C PRO A 315 -27.11 12.02 4.22
N ALA A 316 -26.48 11.58 5.32
CA ALA A 316 -26.30 10.15 5.57
C ALA A 316 -27.66 9.44 5.71
N PRO A 317 -27.83 8.21 5.17
CA PRO A 317 -29.04 7.44 5.38
C PRO A 317 -29.31 7.19 6.86
N GLY A 318 -30.59 7.07 7.23
CA GLY A 318 -31.01 6.99 8.63
C GLY A 318 -30.80 5.62 9.28
N THR A 319 -30.74 4.55 8.48
CA THR A 319 -30.62 3.17 8.98
C THR A 319 -29.32 2.50 8.53
N TYR A 320 -28.88 1.51 9.32
CA TYR A 320 -27.69 0.73 9.00
C TYR A 320 -27.78 0.03 7.63
N ASP A 321 -28.94 -0.54 7.30
CA ASP A 321 -29.13 -1.26 6.03
C ASP A 321 -29.05 -0.32 4.82
N GLU A 322 -29.61 0.89 4.94
CA GLU A 322 -29.50 1.91 3.89
C GLU A 322 -28.07 2.41 3.74
N ILE A 323 -27.36 2.61 4.85
CA ILE A 323 -25.93 2.96 4.86
C ILE A 323 -25.13 1.88 4.12
N MET A 324 -25.34 0.60 4.44
CA MET A 324 -24.62 -0.50 3.80
C MET A 324 -24.95 -0.64 2.31
N LYS A 325 -26.22 -0.41 1.93
CA LYS A 325 -26.64 -0.36 0.52
C LYS A 325 -25.95 0.79 -0.22
N GLN A 326 -25.89 1.98 0.38
CA GLN A 326 -25.22 3.13 -0.21
C GLN A 326 -23.71 2.89 -0.33
N PHE A 327 -23.08 2.36 0.72
CA PHE A 327 -21.65 2.03 0.72
C PHE A 327 -21.31 1.05 -0.41
N LYS A 328 -22.04 -0.06 -0.52
CA LYS A 328 -21.83 -1.03 -1.61
C LYS A 328 -21.98 -0.38 -2.99
N LYS A 329 -23.06 0.36 -3.21
CA LYS A 329 -23.28 1.04 -4.50
C LYS A 329 -22.17 2.04 -4.83
N ASN A 330 -21.62 2.72 -3.83
CA ASN A 330 -20.52 3.66 -4.05
C ASN A 330 -19.18 2.94 -4.31
N ILE A 331 -18.95 1.74 -3.77
CA ILE A 331 -17.86 0.87 -4.23
C ILE A 331 -18.10 0.49 -5.71
N ASP A 332 -19.32 0.08 -6.07
CA ASP A 332 -19.65 -0.31 -7.45
C ASP A 332 -19.42 0.85 -8.44
N VAL A 333 -19.70 2.09 -8.04
CA VAL A 333 -19.40 3.31 -8.83
C VAL A 333 -17.90 3.50 -9.04
N VAL A 334 -17.06 3.27 -8.03
CA VAL A 334 -15.60 3.35 -8.21
C VAL A 334 -15.13 2.24 -9.14
N MET A 335 -15.60 1.01 -8.92
CA MET A 335 -15.19 -0.15 -9.71
C MET A 335 -15.72 -0.14 -11.15
N SER A 336 -16.77 0.63 -11.46
CA SER A 336 -17.24 0.79 -12.84
C SER A 336 -16.18 1.42 -13.74
N VAL A 337 -15.39 2.36 -13.22
CA VAL A 337 -14.28 3.00 -13.95
C VAL A 337 -13.24 1.96 -14.38
N LEU A 338 -12.90 1.00 -13.50
CA LEU A 338 -12.02 -0.11 -13.85
C LEU A 338 -12.69 -1.05 -14.87
N LYS A 339 -13.95 -1.41 -14.64
CA LYS A 339 -14.70 -2.36 -15.47
C LYS A 339 -14.91 -1.89 -16.91
N GLU A 340 -15.12 -0.60 -17.09
CA GLU A 340 -15.34 0.03 -18.40
C GLU A 340 -14.02 0.31 -19.14
N ASN A 341 -12.89 0.35 -18.41
CA ASN A 341 -11.57 0.55 -18.98
C ASN A 341 -10.84 -0.77 -19.23
N LYS A 342 -11.08 -1.37 -20.41
CA LYS A 342 -10.46 -2.64 -20.82
C LYS A 342 -8.94 -2.59 -20.86
N GLU A 343 -8.38 -1.49 -21.34
CA GLU A 343 -6.93 -1.35 -21.41
C GLU A 343 -6.30 -1.41 -20.01
N LEU A 344 -6.93 -0.75 -19.04
CA LEU A 344 -6.45 -0.70 -17.66
C LEU A 344 -6.49 -2.06 -16.96
N TYR A 345 -7.63 -2.77 -16.97
CA TYR A 345 -7.68 -4.05 -16.25
C TYR A 345 -6.81 -5.11 -16.93
N ARG A 346 -6.63 -5.05 -18.25
CA ARG A 346 -5.70 -5.94 -18.98
C ARG A 346 -4.26 -5.65 -18.59
N TYR A 347 -3.87 -4.37 -18.56
CA TYR A 347 -2.55 -3.94 -18.09
C TYR A 347 -2.24 -4.46 -16.68
N ILE A 348 -3.14 -4.21 -15.72
CA ILE A 348 -2.96 -4.64 -14.33
C ILE A 348 -2.84 -6.16 -14.24
N SER A 349 -3.76 -6.89 -14.87
CA SER A 349 -3.78 -8.35 -14.78
C SER A 349 -2.59 -9.02 -15.46
N ASP A 350 -2.22 -8.58 -16.66
CA ASP A 350 -1.06 -9.12 -17.39
C ASP A 350 0.24 -8.81 -16.63
N ARG A 351 0.38 -7.59 -16.07
CA ARG A 351 1.53 -7.22 -15.23
C ARG A 351 1.61 -8.06 -13.96
N LEU A 352 0.50 -8.30 -13.26
CA LEU A 352 0.49 -9.10 -12.05
C LEU A 352 0.82 -10.59 -12.31
N VAL A 353 0.39 -11.12 -13.45
CA VAL A 353 0.78 -12.47 -13.89
C VAL A 353 2.27 -12.54 -14.17
N GLU A 354 2.82 -11.58 -14.91
CA GLU A 354 4.27 -11.48 -15.19
C GLU A 354 5.08 -11.45 -13.87
N ILE A 355 4.66 -10.64 -12.90
CA ILE A 355 5.32 -10.55 -11.59
C ILE A 355 5.22 -11.87 -10.83
N GLY A 356 4.05 -12.50 -10.80
CA GLY A 356 3.84 -13.79 -10.13
C GLY A 356 4.65 -14.93 -10.73
N GLU A 357 4.76 -14.97 -12.06
CA GLU A 357 5.57 -15.95 -12.80
C GLU A 357 7.08 -15.71 -12.64
N SER A 358 7.50 -14.49 -12.28
CA SER A 358 8.90 -14.19 -11.95
C SER A 358 9.36 -14.70 -10.59
N VAL A 359 8.44 -15.17 -9.73
CA VAL A 359 8.75 -15.75 -8.43
C VAL A 359 9.32 -17.16 -8.65
N PRO A 360 10.54 -17.46 -8.18
CA PRO A 360 11.13 -18.80 -8.31
C PRO A 360 10.27 -19.88 -7.64
N ASP A 361 10.31 -21.10 -8.18
CA ASP A 361 9.69 -22.28 -7.57
C ASP A 361 10.64 -22.99 -6.60
N ASP A 362 11.95 -22.83 -6.79
CA ASP A 362 13.06 -23.36 -5.98
C ASP A 362 14.17 -22.30 -5.75
N LEU A 363 15.19 -22.69 -4.96
CA LEU A 363 16.34 -21.85 -4.58
C LEU A 363 17.51 -21.93 -5.55
#